data_AF-A0A6V7LMI7-F1
#
_entry.id   AF-A0A6V7LMI7-F1
#
_cell.length_a   1.000
_cell.length_b   1.000
_cell.length_c   1.000
_cell.angle_alpha   90.00
_cell.angle_beta   90.00
_cell.angle_gamma   90.00
#
_symmetry.space_group_name_H-M   'P 1'
#
loop_
_entity.id
_entity.type
_entity.pdbx_description
1 polymer ?
#
loop_
_entity_poly.entity_id
_entity_poly.type
_entity_poly.pdbx_seq_one_letter_code
_entity_poly.pdbx_strand_id
1 'polypeptide(L)'
;MQTRLGSFPSEPFAESPLKTLICESAFWRVEGNLQQLFITVWGLLKAASKTVIAGWIRSTPKKAGTDVSSGSIRSAVASGGWLDKLSAEEILKRINWRCAENFRKYHCKQIDISNEKNSSLLSNNVPAV
;
A
#
# COMPACT_ATOMS: atom_id res chain seq x y z
N MET A 1 34.94 8.31 -2.75
CA MET A 1 34.07 7.70 -3.77
C MET A 1 32.72 8.41 -3.73
N GLN A 2 32.58 9.47 -4.52
CA GLN A 2 31.33 10.26 -4.63
C GLN A 2 30.45 9.61 -5.68
N THR A 3 29.29 9.07 -5.30
CA THR A 3 28.26 8.67 -6.26
C THR A 3 27.55 9.94 -6.70
N ARG A 4 27.79 10.37 -7.96
CA ARG A 4 26.98 11.39 -8.64
C ARG A 4 25.53 10.94 -8.57
N LEU A 5 24.68 11.75 -7.92
CA LEU A 5 23.27 11.79 -8.23
C LEU A 5 23.19 12.10 -9.73
N GLY A 6 22.80 11.11 -10.54
CA GLY A 6 22.43 11.36 -11.93
C GLY A 6 21.40 12.48 -11.93
N SER A 7 21.64 13.52 -12.72
CA SER A 7 20.76 14.68 -12.83
C SER A 7 19.34 14.19 -13.10
N PHE A 8 18.41 14.56 -12.22
CA PHE A 8 16.99 14.38 -12.48
C PHE A 8 16.65 15.15 -13.76
N PRO A 9 16.04 14.51 -14.77
CA PRO A 9 15.58 15.23 -15.95
C PRO A 9 14.52 16.24 -15.51
N SER A 10 14.84 17.52 -15.65
CA SER A 10 13.97 18.65 -15.36
C SER A 10 12.99 18.87 -16.52
N GLU A 11 11.69 18.94 -16.19
CA GLU A 11 10.57 19.51 -16.97
C GLU A 11 10.01 18.67 -18.16
N PRO A 12 8.77 18.93 -18.65
CA PRO A 12 7.50 18.94 -17.92
C PRO A 12 6.50 18.03 -18.65
N PHE A 13 6.00 16.97 -18.02
CA PHE A 13 4.89 16.20 -18.59
C PHE A 13 3.80 16.01 -17.56
N ALA A 14 2.58 16.41 -17.96
CA ALA A 14 1.32 16.30 -17.26
C ALA A 14 0.86 14.84 -17.06
N GLU A 15 1.77 13.97 -16.62
CA GLU A 15 1.50 12.61 -16.24
C GLU A 15 1.39 12.53 -14.71
N SER A 16 0.51 11.66 -14.20
CA SER A 16 0.38 11.49 -12.76
C SER A 16 1.74 11.10 -12.15
N PRO A 17 2.09 11.58 -10.94
CA PRO A 17 3.35 11.25 -10.27
C PRO A 17 3.63 9.74 -10.23
N LEU A 18 2.58 8.92 -10.21
CA LEU A 18 2.65 7.47 -10.27
C LEU A 18 3.20 6.94 -11.60
N LYS A 19 2.75 7.48 -12.74
CA LYS A 19 3.26 7.09 -14.05
C LYS A 19 4.74 7.41 -14.19
N THR A 20 5.16 8.60 -13.73
CA THR A 20 6.57 9.00 -13.71
C THR A 20 7.43 8.00 -12.93
N LEU A 21 7.01 7.65 -11.71
CA LEU A 21 7.72 6.68 -10.87
C LEU A 21 7.75 5.27 -11.49
N ILE A 22 6.70 4.86 -12.19
CA ILE A 22 6.66 3.57 -12.90
C ILE A 22 7.67 3.56 -14.05
N CYS A 23 7.70 4.61 -14.88
CA CYS A 23 8.65 4.74 -15.98
C CYS A 23 10.09 4.79 -15.48
N GLU A 24 10.35 5.57 -14.44
CA GLU A 24 11.67 5.67 -13.83
C GLU A 24 12.11 4.32 -13.24
N SER A 25 11.23 3.63 -12.53
CA SER A 25 11.51 2.28 -12.04
C SER A 25 11.77 1.30 -13.18
N ALA A 26 11.07 1.42 -14.32
CA ALA A 26 11.32 0.59 -15.50
C ALA A 26 12.70 0.84 -16.10
N PHE A 27 13.10 2.10 -16.23
CA PHE A 27 14.44 2.48 -16.68
C PHE A 27 15.53 1.84 -15.80
N TRP A 28 15.44 2.03 -14.49
CA TRP A 28 16.41 1.47 -13.54
C TRP A 28 16.44 -0.07 -13.55
N ARG A 29 15.30 -0.73 -13.76
CA ARG A 29 15.29 -2.20 -13.87
C ARG A 29 16.07 -2.71 -15.09
N VAL A 30 15.96 -2.01 -16.22
CA VAL A 30 16.72 -2.36 -17.44
C VAL A 30 18.21 -2.17 -17.22
N GLU A 31 18.62 -1.00 -16.69
CA GLU A 31 20.03 -0.68 -16.43
C GLU A 31 20.69 -1.68 -15.46
N GLY A 32 19.96 -2.07 -14.40
CA GLY A 32 20.45 -3.02 -13.41
C GLY A 32 20.29 -4.50 -13.76
N ASN A 33 19.74 -4.83 -14.93
CA ASN A 33 19.31 -6.18 -15.31
C ASN A 33 18.46 -6.87 -14.20
N LEU A 34 17.48 -6.14 -13.67
CA LEU A 34 16.61 -6.58 -12.59
C LEU A 34 15.21 -6.94 -13.11
N GLN A 35 14.73 -8.12 -12.73
CA GLN A 35 13.40 -8.60 -13.10
C GLN A 35 12.35 -8.28 -12.02
N GLN A 36 12.77 -7.85 -10.83
CA GLN A 36 11.89 -7.56 -9.71
C GLN A 36 11.25 -6.18 -9.87
N LEU A 37 9.93 -6.09 -9.67
CA LEU A 37 9.19 -4.84 -9.74
C LEU A 37 9.69 -3.80 -8.71
N PHE A 38 9.94 -4.25 -7.48
CA PHE A 38 10.43 -3.40 -6.40
C PHE A 38 11.95 -3.41 -6.36
N ILE A 39 12.54 -2.24 -6.57
CA ILE A 39 13.98 -2.02 -6.58
C ILE A 39 14.37 -0.92 -5.59
N THR A 40 15.60 -0.98 -5.08
CA THR A 40 16.20 0.12 -4.33
C THR A 40 17.14 0.88 -5.25
N VAL A 41 16.89 2.17 -5.42
CA VAL A 41 17.76 3.10 -6.17
C VAL A 41 18.75 3.85 -5.27
N TRP A 42 18.55 3.75 -3.95
CA TRP A 42 19.43 4.36 -2.96
C TRP A 42 20.64 3.45 -2.73
N GLY A 43 21.82 3.90 -3.17
CA GLY A 43 23.06 3.13 -3.12
C GLY A 43 23.22 2.20 -4.32
N LEU A 44 23.58 0.94 -4.09
CA LEU A 44 23.70 -0.04 -5.18
C LEU A 44 22.31 -0.46 -5.65
N LEU A 45 22.07 -0.31 -6.95
CA LEU A 45 20.86 -0.74 -7.63
C LEU A 45 20.67 -2.25 -7.48
N LYS A 46 19.58 -2.65 -6.82
CA LYS A 46 19.25 -4.06 -6.56
C LYS A 46 17.77 -4.24 -6.26
N ALA A 47 17.32 -5.50 -6.28
CA ALA A 47 15.99 -5.87 -5.83
C ALA A 47 15.76 -5.46 -4.35
N ALA A 48 14.60 -4.88 -4.06
CA ALA A 48 14.22 -4.50 -2.71
C ALA A 48 14.00 -5.75 -1.85
N SER A 49 14.62 -5.78 -0.67
CA SER A 49 14.41 -6.88 0.28
C SER A 49 13.04 -6.78 0.95
N LYS A 50 12.55 -7.90 1.50
CA LYS A 50 11.28 -7.93 2.27
C LYS A 50 11.27 -6.91 3.40
N THR A 51 12.40 -6.72 4.07
CA THR A 51 12.55 -5.75 5.18
C THR A 51 12.40 -4.32 4.69
N VAL A 52 13.01 -3.98 3.54
CA VAL A 52 12.90 -2.65 2.94
C VAL A 52 11.46 -2.35 2.55
N ILE A 53 10.80 -3.29 1.86
CA ILE A 53 9.38 -3.16 1.47
C ILE A 53 8.49 -3.00 2.71
N ALA A 54 8.69 -3.81 3.75
CA ALA A 54 7.96 -3.67 5.00
C ALA A 54 8.18 -2.31 5.68
N GLY A 55 9.40 -1.77 5.58
CA GLY A 55 9.72 -0.41 6.06
C GLY A 55 8.95 0.67 5.32
N TRP A 56 8.85 0.58 3.99
CA TRP A 56 8.02 1.49 3.18
C TRP A 56 6.55 1.41 3.61
N ILE A 57 6.01 0.20 3.71
CA ILE A 57 4.61 -0.04 4.09
C ILE A 57 4.28 0.54 5.47
N ARG A 58 5.20 0.45 6.46
CA ARG A 58 4.98 1.00 7.80
C ARG A 58 5.16 2.52 7.88
N SER A 59 6.10 3.05 7.12
CA SER A 59 6.44 4.48 7.20
C SER A 59 5.48 5.36 6.39
N THR A 60 4.92 4.87 5.29
CA THR A 60 4.02 5.66 4.42
C THR A 60 2.77 6.16 5.16
N PRO A 61 2.00 5.31 5.87
CA PRO A 61 0.84 5.80 6.62
C PRO A 61 1.22 6.75 7.74
N LYS A 62 2.34 6.46 8.44
CA LYS A 62 2.86 7.33 9.50
C LYS A 62 3.21 8.72 8.97
N LYS A 63 3.81 8.81 7.78
CA LYS A 63 4.09 10.08 7.09
C LYS A 63 2.81 10.80 6.67
N ALA A 64 1.75 10.06 6.38
CA ALA A 64 0.41 10.60 6.12
C ALA A 64 -0.37 10.94 7.41
N GLY A 65 0.25 10.86 8.59
CA GLY A 65 -0.39 11.16 9.87
C GLY A 65 -1.32 10.06 10.40
N THR A 66 -1.31 8.87 9.78
CA THR A 66 -2.13 7.73 10.22
C THR A 66 -1.29 6.72 10.99
N ASP A 67 -1.69 6.42 12.24
CA ASP A 67 -1.07 5.37 13.05
C ASP A 67 -1.76 4.02 12.81
N VAL A 68 -1.43 3.37 11.68
CA VAL A 68 -1.94 2.04 11.33
C VAL A 68 -0.85 0.99 11.44
N SER A 69 -1.19 -0.12 12.09
CA SER A 69 -0.34 -1.30 12.14
C SER A 69 -0.15 -1.91 10.73
N SER A 70 0.95 -2.62 10.50
CA SER A 70 1.16 -3.33 9.22
C SER A 70 0.07 -4.38 8.91
N GLY A 71 -0.68 -4.85 9.92
CA GLY A 71 -1.82 -5.75 9.75
C GLY A 71 -3.08 -5.04 9.24
N SER A 72 -3.17 -3.72 9.40
CA SER A 72 -4.35 -2.92 9.02
C SER A 72 -4.55 -2.92 7.50
N ILE A 73 -3.47 -2.94 6.71
CA ILE A 73 -3.57 -2.97 5.23
C ILE A 73 -4.21 -4.29 4.76
N ARG A 74 -3.81 -5.44 5.30
CA ARG A 74 -4.44 -6.73 4.95
C ARG A 74 -5.90 -6.79 5.41
N SER A 75 -6.20 -6.20 6.56
CA SER A 75 -7.57 -6.09 7.07
C SER A 75 -8.43 -5.24 6.13
N ALA A 76 -7.91 -4.10 5.68
CA ALA A 76 -8.60 -3.21 4.75
C ALA A 76 -8.90 -3.90 3.40
N VAL A 77 -7.97 -4.72 2.88
CA VAL A 77 -8.21 -5.52 1.66
C VAL A 77 -9.35 -6.53 1.87
N ALA A 78 -9.41 -7.19 3.03
CA ALA A 78 -10.49 -8.10 3.36
C ALA A 78 -11.84 -7.37 3.50
N SER A 79 -11.86 -6.23 4.20
CA SER A 79 -13.05 -5.37 4.32
C SER A 79 -13.52 -4.85 2.97
N GLY A 80 -12.61 -4.45 2.08
CA GLY A 80 -12.93 -4.05 0.71
C GLY A 80 -13.59 -5.19 -0.08
N GLY A 81 -13.02 -6.40 -0.01
CA GLY A 81 -13.63 -7.58 -0.65
C GLY A 81 -15.02 -7.92 -0.12
N TRP A 82 -15.28 -7.68 1.17
CA TRP A 82 -16.61 -7.83 1.74
C TRP A 82 -17.60 -6.80 1.19
N LEU A 83 -17.20 -5.53 1.06
CA LEU A 83 -18.01 -4.47 0.45
C LEU A 83 -18.29 -4.75 -1.04
N ASP A 84 -17.33 -5.36 -1.73
CA ASP A 84 -17.46 -5.82 -3.13
C ASP A 84 -18.33 -7.09 -3.26
N LYS A 85 -18.92 -7.59 -2.16
CA LYS A 85 -19.78 -8.79 -2.11
C LYS A 85 -19.09 -10.07 -2.60
N LEU A 86 -17.77 -10.17 -2.43
CA LEU A 86 -17.03 -11.40 -2.74
C LEU A 86 -17.33 -12.49 -1.71
N SER A 87 -17.22 -13.75 -2.14
CA SER A 87 -17.31 -14.87 -1.21
C SER A 87 -16.17 -14.86 -0.19
N ALA A 88 -16.40 -15.45 0.98
CA ALA A 88 -15.38 -15.56 2.01
C ALA A 88 -14.14 -16.31 1.49
N GLU A 89 -14.34 -17.35 0.68
CA GLU A 89 -13.30 -18.15 0.05
C GLU A 89 -12.42 -17.31 -0.90
N GLU A 90 -13.03 -16.44 -1.71
CA GLU A 90 -12.29 -15.55 -2.61
C GLU A 90 -11.50 -14.49 -1.86
N ILE A 91 -12.07 -13.93 -0.80
CA ILE A 91 -11.39 -12.97 0.06
C ILE A 91 -10.15 -13.64 0.67
N LEU A 92 -10.32 -14.82 1.29
CA LEU A 92 -9.25 -15.62 1.88
C LEU A 92 -8.16 -15.97 0.85
N LYS A 93 -8.54 -16.33 -0.37
CA LYS A 93 -7.61 -16.62 -1.46
C LYS A 93 -6.79 -15.38 -1.86
N ARG A 94 -7.43 -14.22 -2.01
CA ARG A 94 -6.74 -12.96 -2.40
C ARG A 94 -5.74 -12.49 -1.37
N ILE A 95 -6.05 -12.63 -0.09
CA ILE A 95 -5.18 -12.23 1.03
C ILE A 95 -4.22 -13.34 1.47
N ASN A 96 -4.24 -14.49 0.78
CA ASN A 96 -3.41 -15.66 1.06
C ASN A 96 -3.57 -16.19 2.51
N TRP A 97 -4.80 -16.19 3.02
CA TRP A 97 -5.14 -16.85 4.28
C TRP A 97 -5.64 -18.26 4.02
N ARG A 98 -4.96 -19.24 4.63
CA ARG A 98 -5.25 -20.66 4.44
C ARG A 98 -6.49 -21.14 5.20
N CYS A 99 -6.96 -20.39 6.20
CA CYS A 99 -8.12 -20.78 7.00
C CYS A 99 -8.99 -19.58 7.39
N ALA A 100 -10.30 -19.81 7.38
CA ALA A 100 -11.30 -18.87 7.86
C ALA A 100 -11.13 -18.55 9.36
N GLU A 101 -10.53 -19.46 10.13
CA GLU A 101 -10.26 -19.29 11.56
C GLU A 101 -9.37 -18.07 11.84
N ASN A 102 -8.31 -17.87 11.04
CA ASN A 102 -7.41 -16.72 11.18
C ASN A 102 -8.08 -15.40 10.79
N PHE A 103 -8.94 -15.45 9.77
CA PHE A 103 -9.77 -14.30 9.40
C PHE A 103 -10.70 -13.91 10.54
N ARG A 104 -11.46 -14.87 11.06
CA ARG A 104 -12.38 -14.66 12.16
C ARG A 104 -11.68 -14.08 13.39
N LYS A 105 -10.51 -14.63 13.75
CA LYS A 105 -9.78 -14.23 14.96
C LYS A 105 -9.16 -12.84 14.88
N TYR A 106 -8.57 -12.46 13.75
CA TYR A 106 -7.73 -11.25 13.67
C TYR A 106 -8.36 -10.12 12.85
N HIS A 107 -9.34 -10.41 12.00
CA HIS A 107 -9.80 -9.50 10.96
C HIS A 107 -11.33 -9.34 10.92
N CYS A 108 -12.10 -10.29 11.47
CA CYS A 108 -13.53 -10.15 11.68
C CYS A 108 -13.79 -9.47 13.03
N LYS A 109 -13.59 -8.15 13.09
CA LYS A 109 -14.04 -7.33 14.23
C LYS A 109 -15.30 -6.59 13.81
N GLN A 110 -16.39 -6.86 14.51
CA GLN A 110 -17.61 -6.10 14.38
C GLN A 110 -17.35 -4.67 14.88
N ILE A 111 -17.74 -3.67 14.08
CA ILE A 111 -17.69 -2.28 14.50
C ILE A 111 -18.94 -2.06 15.37
N ASP A 112 -18.74 -1.93 16.68
CA ASP A 112 -19.82 -1.54 17.59
C ASP A 112 -20.15 -0.07 17.39
N ILE A 113 -21.21 0.19 16.60
CA ILE A 113 -21.72 1.53 16.29
C ILE A 113 -22.25 2.23 17.57
N SER A 114 -22.50 1.49 18.65
CA SER A 114 -22.99 2.01 19.92
C SER A 114 -21.99 2.88 20.70
N ASN A 115 -20.71 2.92 20.30
CA ASN A 115 -19.67 3.75 20.94
C ASN A 115 -19.32 5.04 20.15
N GLU A 116 -20.06 5.36 19.07
CA GLU A 116 -19.85 6.53 18.20
C GLU A 116 -20.28 7.89 18.80
N LYS A 117 -20.24 8.08 20.12
CA LYS A 117 -20.45 9.42 20.70
C LYS A 117 -19.21 10.33 20.64
N ASN A 118 -18.06 9.86 20.14
CA ASN A 118 -16.79 10.61 20.18
C ASN A 118 -16.00 10.70 18.86
N SER A 119 -16.60 10.45 17.68
CA SER A 119 -15.88 10.66 16.40
C SER A 119 -16.73 11.41 15.39
N SER A 120 -16.84 12.71 15.58
CA SER A 120 -17.44 13.71 14.68
C SER A 120 -16.70 13.90 13.33
N LEU A 121 -16.06 12.86 12.78
CA LEU A 121 -15.19 12.98 11.59
C LEU A 121 -15.69 12.27 10.33
N LEU A 122 -16.87 11.63 10.35
CA LEU A 122 -17.48 11.03 9.14
C LEU A 122 -18.75 11.73 8.64
N SER A 123 -19.19 12.80 9.31
CA SER A 123 -20.20 13.70 8.77
C SER A 123 -19.50 14.80 8.00
N ASN A 124 -19.33 14.64 6.68
CA ASN A 124 -19.45 15.73 5.72
C ASN A 124 -19.56 15.20 4.28
N ASN A 125 -20.81 15.24 3.80
CA ASN A 125 -21.26 15.60 2.45
C ASN A 125 -20.94 14.67 1.26
N VAL A 126 -21.98 13.94 0.84
CA VAL A 126 -22.30 13.78 -0.60
C VAL A 126 -23.77 14.15 -0.80
N PRO A 127 -24.12 15.22 -1.54
CA PRO A 127 -25.50 15.48 -1.93
C PRO A 127 -25.87 14.55 -3.09
N ALA A 128 -27.06 13.94 -2.99
CA ALA A 128 -27.67 13.19 -4.09
C ALA A 128 -28.21 14.19 -5.13
N VAL A 129 -27.87 13.96 -6.40
CA VAL A 129 -28.65 14.41 -7.56
C VAL A 129 -29.25 13.17 -8.18
#